data_AF-A0A553JW15-F1
#
_entry.id   AF-A0A553JW15-F1
#
_cell.length_a   1.000
_cell.length_b   1.000
_cell.length_c   1.000
_cell.angle_alpha   90.00
_cell.angle_beta   90.00
_cell.angle_gamma   90.00
#
_symmetry.space_group_name_H-M   'P 1'
#
loop_
_entity.id
_entity.type
_entity.pdbx_description
1 polymer ?
#
loop_
_entity_poly.entity_id
_entity_poly.type
_entity_poly.pdbx_seq_one_letter_code
_entity_poly.pdbx_strand_id
1 'polypeptide(L)' 'MTSPTPRDAAPAVERRKELVAEAMSGLDGVGEADTAEQLARLDEAQTILAAVLNNQDVNQLGIPGVHGQP' A
#
# COMPACT_ATOMS: atom_id res chain seq x y z
N MET A 1 -3.49 -25.71 -28.14
CA MET A 1 -4.11 -24.97 -27.01
C MET A 1 -3.23 -23.77 -26.73
N THR A 2 -3.70 -22.57 -27.03
CA THR A 2 -2.94 -21.33 -26.81
C THR A 2 -3.02 -20.99 -25.32
N SER A 3 -1.95 -21.21 -24.55
CA SER A 3 -1.83 -20.58 -23.23
C SER A 3 -2.03 -19.08 -23.41
N PRO A 4 -3.01 -18.45 -22.74
CA PRO A 4 -3.09 -17.00 -22.78
C PRO A 4 -1.80 -16.47 -22.15
N THR A 5 -0.92 -15.89 -22.96
CA THR A 5 0.20 -15.11 -22.44
C THR A 5 -0.41 -14.07 -21.50
N PRO A 6 -0.02 -14.03 -20.21
CA PRO A 6 -0.57 -13.04 -19.29
C PRO A 6 -0.28 -11.67 -19.88
N ARG A 7 -1.32 -10.98 -20.33
CA ARG A 7 -1.22 -9.66 -20.92
C ARG A 7 -0.86 -8.73 -19.76
N ASP A 8 0.42 -8.42 -19.61
CA ASP A 8 0.95 -7.39 -18.73
C ASP A 8 0.41 -7.41 -17.29
N ALA A 9 0.82 -8.41 -16.49
CA ALA A 9 0.73 -8.28 -15.02
C ALA A 9 1.77 -7.30 -14.47
N ALA A 10 2.75 -6.87 -15.29
CA ALA A 10 3.85 -6.01 -14.88
C ALA A 10 3.38 -4.68 -14.25
N PRO A 11 2.41 -3.93 -14.81
CA PRO A 11 1.96 -2.67 -14.21
C PRO A 11 1.31 -2.85 -12.84
N ALA A 12 0.53 -3.92 -12.66
CA ALA A 12 -0.08 -4.24 -11.37
C ALA A 12 0.95 -4.70 -10.34
N VAL A 13 1.99 -5.42 -10.77
CA VAL A 13 3.10 -5.85 -9.91
C VAL A 13 3.97 -4.66 -9.49
N GLU A 14 4.32 -3.76 -10.42
CA GLU A 14 5.08 -2.55 -10.10
C GLU A 14 4.29 -1.65 -9.15
N ARG A 15 2.98 -1.44 -9.38
CA ARG A 15 2.12 -0.67 -8.47
C ARG A 15 2.05 -1.29 -7.06
N ARG A 16 2.01 -2.62 -6.94
CA ARG A 16 2.07 -3.28 -5.62
C ARG A 16 3.41 -3.04 -4.93
N LYS A 17 4.52 -3.03 -5.66
CA LYS A 17 5.84 -2.73 -5.09
C LYS A 17 5.93 -1.28 -4.62
N GLU A 18 5.38 -0.33 -5.38
CA GLU A 18 5.30 1.08 -5.00
C GLU A 18 4.52 1.27 -3.70
N LEU A 19 3.36 0.62 -3.56
CA LEU A 19 2.54 0.68 -2.34
C LEU A 19 3.26 0.08 -1.12
N VAL A 20 4.01 -1.01 -1.31
CA VAL A 20 4.85 -1.58 -0.24
C VAL A 20 5.96 -0.60 0.13
N ALA A 21 6.60 0.04 -0.84
CA ALA A 21 7.64 1.02 -0.57
C ALA A 21 7.09 2.25 0.19
N GLU A 22 5.90 2.73 -0.18
CA GLU A 22 5.20 3.82 0.52
C GLU A 22 4.89 3.44 1.97
N ALA A 23 4.29 2.26 2.20
CA ALA A 23 3.99 1.77 3.54
C ALA A 23 5.26 1.64 4.41
N MET A 24 6.36 1.13 3.84
CA MET A 24 7.63 1.02 4.55
C MET A 24 8.27 2.39 4.82
N SER A 25 8.12 3.35 3.91
CA SER A 25 8.59 4.73 4.10
C SER A 25 7.80 5.45 5.19
N GLY A 26 6.49 5.18 5.32
CA GLY A 26 5.64 5.73 6.39
C GLY A 26 6.02 5.22 7.79
N LEU A 27 6.74 4.10 7.87
CA LEU A 27 7.27 3.54 9.12
C LEU A 27 8.66 4.06 9.48
N ASP A 28 9.30 4.86 8.62
CA ASP A 28 10.57 5.50 8.96
C ASP A 28 10.40 6.43 10.17
N GLY A 29 11.33 6.32 11.13
CA GLY A 29 11.27 7.09 12.38
C GLY A 29 10.11 6.74 13.32
N VAL A 30 9.32 5.69 13.06
CA VAL A 30 8.17 5.33 13.92
C VAL A 30 8.59 5.06 15.37
N GLY A 31 9.77 4.48 15.59
CA GLY A 31 10.29 4.20 16.93
C GLY A 31 10.56 5.45 17.78
N GLU A 32 10.67 6.63 17.15
CA GLU A 32 10.97 7.91 17.79
C GLU A 32 9.72 8.77 18.00
N ALA A 33 8.60 8.41 17.37
CA ALA A 33 7.32 9.12 17.49
C ALA A 33 6.59 8.80 18.82
N ASP A 34 5.68 9.69 19.21
CA ASP A 34 4.81 9.45 20.36
C ASP A 34 3.84 8.28 20.10
N THR A 35 3.36 7.63 21.17
CA THR A 35 2.53 6.41 21.06
C THR A 35 1.29 6.56 20.18
N ALA A 36 0.64 7.73 20.19
CA ALA A 36 -0.52 7.97 19.33
C ALA A 36 -0.14 7.98 17.84
N GLU A 37 0.99 8.59 17.51
CA GLU A 37 1.50 8.67 16.15
C GLU A 37 2.09 7.33 15.68
N GLN A 38 2.74 6.59 16.58
CA GLN A 38 3.16 5.21 16.35
C GLN A 38 1.99 4.33 15.92
N LEU A 39 0.90 4.36 16.69
CA LEU A 39 -0.29 3.57 16.39
C LEU A 39 -0.92 3.96 15.06
N ALA A 40 -1.03 5.26 14.78
CA ALA A 40 -1.59 5.74 13.52
C ALA A 40 -0.78 5.27 12.30
N ARG A 41 0.55 5.44 12.34
CA ARG A 41 1.44 5.04 11.22
C ARG A 41 1.50 3.52 11.05
N LEU A 42 1.45 2.76 12.15
CA LEU A 42 1.40 1.30 12.10
C LEU A 42 0.08 0.78 11.52
N ASP A 43 -1.05 1.38 11.88
CA ASP A 43 -2.37 1.01 11.37
C ASP A 43 -2.49 1.30 9.86
N GLU A 44 -1.99 2.45 9.42
CA GLU A 44 -1.94 2.84 8.01
C GLU A 44 -1.07 1.87 7.18
N ALA A 45 0.16 1.61 7.64
CA ALA A 45 1.05 0.67 6.96
C ALA A 45 0.47 -0.75 6.93
N GLN A 46 -0.15 -1.20 8.02
CA GLN A 46 -0.79 -2.52 8.10
C GLN A 46 -1.97 -2.62 7.12
N THR A 47 -2.77 -1.57 6.98
CA THR A 47 -3.89 -1.51 6.03
C THR A 47 -3.42 -1.60 4.58
N ILE A 48 -2.40 -0.83 4.21
CA ILE A 48 -1.83 -0.85 2.85
C ILE A 48 -1.25 -2.23 2.54
N LEU A 49 -0.44 -2.79 3.44
CA LEU A 49 0.17 -4.12 3.26
C LEU A 49 -0.88 -5.23 3.20
N ALA A 50 -1.92 -5.17 4.04
CA ALA A 50 -3.02 -6.11 4.00
C ALA A 50 -3.78 -6.05 2.66
N ALA A 51 -4.05 -4.85 2.15
CA ALA A 51 -4.70 -4.68 0.85
C ALA A 51 -3.84 -5.23 -0.30
N VAL A 52 -2.53 -4.95 -0.29
CA VAL A 52 -1.58 -5.46 -1.29
C VAL A 52 -1.54 -7.00 -1.28
N LEU A 53 -1.46 -7.62 -0.11
CA LEU A 53 -1.41 -9.09 0.04
C LEU A 53 -2.72 -9.75 -0.39
N ASN A 54 -3.86 -9.13 -0.11
CA ASN A 54 -5.17 -9.65 -0.52
C ASN A 54 -5.55 -9.26 -1.96
N ASN A 55 -4.65 -8.58 -2.68
CA ASN A 55 -4.87 -8.07 -4.03
C ASN A 55 -6.15 -7.21 -4.12
N GLN A 56 -6.46 -6.50 -3.03
CA GLN A 56 -7.56 -5.54 -2.95
C GLN A 56 -7.10 -4.20 -3.51
N ASP A 57 -8.01 -3.50 -4.18
CA ASP A 57 -7.74 -2.17 -4.67
C ASP A 57 -7.67 -1.21 -3.49
N VAL A 58 -6.47 -0.75 -3.14
CA VAL A 58 -6.24 0.24 -2.07
C VAL A 58 -7.05 1.53 -2.28
N ASN A 59 -7.40 1.84 -3.52
CA ASN A 59 -8.21 3.01 -3.88
C ASN A 59 -9.70 2.81 -3.50
N GLN A 60 -10.16 1.56 -3.33
CA GLN A 60 -11.50 1.24 -2.82
C GLN A 60 -11.53 1.13 -1.29
N LEU A 61 -10.38 1.02 -0.62
CA LEU A 61 -10.33 0.93 0.84
C LEU A 61 -10.55 2.27 1.56
N GLY A 62 -10.66 3.38 0.82
CA GLY A 62 -10.91 4.70 1.42
C GLY A 62 -9.81 5.10 2.40
N ILE A 63 -8.55 4.77 2.09
CA ILE A 63 -7.41 5.14 2.93
C ILE A 63 -7.30 6.68 2.93
N PRO A 64 -7.44 7.34 4.09
CA PRO A 64 -7.31 8.79 4.18
C PRO A 64 -5.84 9.15 3.89
N GLY A 65 -5.58 9.76 2.72
CA GLY A 65 -4.23 10.15 2.30
C GLY A 65 -4.01 10.07 0.78
N VAL A 66 -4.81 9.27 0.05
CA VAL A 66 -4.63 9.05 -1.40
C VAL A 66 -5.62 9.83 -2.29
N HIS A 67 -6.52 10.62 -1.71
CA HIS A 67 -7.41 11.48 -2.48
C HIS A 67 -6.74 12.82 -2.76
N GLY A 68 -6.52 13.09 -4.05
CA GLY A 68 -5.83 14.26 -4.57
C GLY A 68 -6.30 15.60 -4.01
N GLN A 69 -5.33 16.42 -3.64
CA GLN A 69 -5.40 17.88 -3.70
C GLN A 69 -5.24 18.28 -5.19
N PRO A 70 -5.92 19.35 -5.65
CA PRO A 70 -6.69 19.44 -6.89
C PRO A 70 -5.90 19.34 -8.21
#